data_AF-A0A7C3M042-F1
#
_entry.id   AF-A0A7C3M042-F1
#
_cell.length_a   1.000
_cell.length_b   1.000
_cell.length_c   1.000
_cell.angle_alpha   90.00
_cell.angle_beta   90.00
_cell.angle_gamma   90.00
#
_symmetry.space_group_name_H-M   'P 1'
#
loop_
_entity.id
_entity.type
_entity.pdbx_description
1 polymer ?
#
loop_
_entity_poly.entity_id
_entity_poly.type
_entity_poly.pdbx_seq_one_letter_code
_entity_poly.pdbx_strand_id
1 'polypeptide(L)'
;MVRRMRMPKIGRGQRGAALVEYVMILPMLLFLFLGTLEVFRLFSIKQSLRIGVKRALPCISHWKDVTYRREYDCENIATHIADELSRNPFAPQDDVRLIVTVDPANLDVEYGQLVRLTAVAEVKLGFIYFFPGRSTVTIAEYADTFMDASPAFLDFDPNVRFPLEPEGITPTPMPQPTPRP
;
A
#
# COMPACT_ATOMS: atom_id res chain seq x y z
N MET A 1 -55.99 -69.88 -7.61
CA MET A 1 -55.09 -68.91 -8.26
C MET A 1 -54.91 -67.71 -7.35
N VAL A 2 -53.76 -67.58 -6.67
CA VAL A 2 -53.49 -66.49 -5.72
C VAL A 2 -52.61 -65.44 -6.42
N ARG A 3 -53.19 -64.27 -6.69
CA ARG A 3 -52.50 -63.13 -7.32
C ARG A 3 -51.65 -62.43 -6.26
N ARG A 4 -50.32 -62.66 -6.26
CA ARG A 4 -49.38 -61.90 -5.41
C ARG A 4 -49.30 -60.45 -5.91
N MET A 5 -49.92 -59.52 -5.19
CA MET A 5 -49.66 -58.10 -5.34
C MET A 5 -48.22 -57.80 -4.89
N ARG A 6 -47.36 -57.44 -5.83
CA ARG A 6 -46.04 -56.86 -5.52
C ARG A 6 -46.26 -55.40 -5.11
N MET A 7 -46.00 -55.09 -3.85
CA MET A 7 -45.92 -53.70 -3.41
C MET A 7 -44.77 -53.00 -4.14
N PRO A 8 -45.00 -51.81 -4.73
CA PRO A 8 -43.93 -51.02 -5.29
C PRO A 8 -43.00 -50.57 -4.16
N LYS A 9 -41.71 -50.86 -4.29
CA LYS A 9 -40.66 -50.30 -3.44
C LYS A 9 -40.62 -48.81 -3.69
N ILE A 10 -41.29 -48.03 -2.83
CA ILE A 10 -41.14 -46.59 -2.75
C ILE A 10 -39.65 -46.33 -2.49
N GLY A 11 -38.94 -45.79 -3.49
CA GLY A 11 -37.55 -45.36 -3.42
C GLY A 11 -37.43 -44.17 -2.47
N ARG A 12 -37.44 -44.48 -1.17
CA ARG A 12 -37.40 -43.52 -0.07
C ARG A 12 -35.94 -43.19 0.26
N GLY A 13 -35.55 -41.93 0.08
CA GLY A 13 -34.98 -41.20 1.21
C GLY A 13 -33.49 -40.92 1.28
N GLN A 14 -32.65 -41.19 0.28
CA GLN A 14 -31.21 -40.82 0.39
C GLN A 14 -30.88 -39.38 -0.04
N ARG A 15 -31.78 -38.69 -0.77
CA ARG A 15 -31.54 -37.32 -1.24
C ARG A 15 -31.64 -36.25 -0.13
N GLY A 16 -32.26 -36.56 1.01
CA GLY A 16 -32.46 -35.59 2.10
C GLY A 16 -31.25 -35.43 3.01
N ALA A 17 -30.48 -36.50 3.24
CA ALA A 17 -29.32 -36.46 4.14
C ALA A 17 -28.20 -35.54 3.62
N ALA A 18 -27.91 -35.59 2.32
CA ALA A 18 -26.89 -34.75 1.71
C ALA A 18 -27.20 -33.25 1.84
N LEU A 19 -28.48 -32.85 1.71
CA LEU A 19 -28.88 -31.45 1.83
C LEU A 19 -28.63 -30.91 3.24
N VAL A 20 -28.88 -31.71 4.27
CA VAL A 20 -28.63 -31.32 5.67
C VAL A 20 -27.14 -31.12 5.93
N GLU A 21 -26.28 -31.99 5.40
CA GLU A 21 -24.83 -31.84 5.51
C GLU A 21 -24.35 -30.54 4.84
N TYR A 22 -24.82 -30.24 3.62
CA TYR A 22 -24.46 -28.98 2.95
C TYR A 22 -24.93 -27.75 3.71
N VAL A 23 -26.14 -27.76 4.26
CA VAL A 23 -26.68 -26.63 5.03
C VAL A 23 -25.86 -26.36 6.29
N MET A 24 -25.27 -27.39 6.90
CA MET A 24 -24.39 -27.20 8.06
C MET A 24 -22.99 -26.69 7.69
N ILE A 25 -22.44 -27.12 6.55
CA ILE A 25 -21.10 -26.72 6.10
C ILE A 25 -21.10 -25.33 5.44
N LEU A 26 -22.18 -24.99 4.74
CA LEU A 26 -22.33 -23.73 4.02
C LEU A 26 -22.05 -22.46 4.86
N PRO A 27 -22.59 -22.26 6.07
CA PRO A 27 -22.32 -21.06 6.86
C PRO A 27 -20.84 -20.93 7.23
N MET A 28 -20.17 -22.05 7.50
CA MET A 28 -18.73 -22.06 7.79
C MET A 28 -17.92 -21.66 6.56
N LEU A 29 -18.26 -22.18 5.38
CA LEU A 29 -17.62 -21.79 4.12
C LEU A 29 -17.88 -20.32 3.77
N LEU A 30 -19.11 -19.84 3.96
CA LEU A 30 -19.46 -18.44 3.73
C LEU A 30 -18.70 -17.51 4.67
N PHE A 31 -18.62 -17.84 5.96
CA PHE A 31 -17.85 -17.05 6.92
C PHE A 31 -16.37 -16.99 6.55
N LEU A 32 -15.80 -18.12 6.14
CA LEU A 32 -14.40 -18.19 5.72
C LEU A 32 -14.17 -17.36 4.44
N PHE A 33 -15.10 -17.42 3.48
CA PHE A 33 -15.02 -16.63 2.25
C PHE A 33 -15.16 -15.12 2.49
N LEU A 34 -16.13 -14.69 3.31
CA LEU A 34 -16.29 -13.29 3.68
C LEU A 34 -15.09 -12.79 4.50
N GLY A 35 -14.53 -13.67 5.36
CA GLY A 35 -13.33 -13.40 6.12
C GLY A 35 -12.11 -13.16 5.24
N THR A 36 -11.89 -14.00 4.22
CA THR A 36 -10.78 -13.80 3.29
C THR A 36 -10.96 -12.52 2.48
N LEU A 37 -12.17 -12.21 2.00
CA LEU A 37 -12.45 -10.95 1.29
C LEU A 37 -12.14 -9.71 2.14
N GLU A 38 -12.45 -9.72 3.44
CA GLU A 38 -12.11 -8.61 4.33
C GLU A 38 -10.59 -8.44 4.47
N VAL A 39 -9.84 -9.53 4.61
CA VAL A 39 -8.36 -9.48 4.68
C VAL A 39 -7.76 -8.98 3.37
N PHE A 40 -8.27 -9.44 2.21
CA PHE A 40 -7.83 -8.95 0.90
C PHE A 40 -8.08 -7.45 0.73
N ARG A 41 -9.25 -6.96 1.17
CA ARG A 41 -9.57 -5.54 1.19
C ARG A 41 -8.57 -4.73 2.02
N LEU A 42 -8.29 -5.15 3.25
CA LEU A 42 -7.34 -4.45 4.12
C LEU A 42 -5.93 -4.42 3.50
N PHE A 43 -5.49 -5.53 2.89
CA PHE A 43 -4.20 -5.59 2.23
C PHE A 43 -4.12 -4.66 1.01
N SER A 44 -5.19 -4.61 0.21
CA SER A 44 -5.29 -3.70 -0.92
C SER A 44 -5.22 -2.23 -0.49
N ILE A 45 -5.97 -1.84 0.55
CA ILE A 45 -5.94 -0.48 1.11
C ILE A 45 -4.53 -0.14 1.59
N LYS A 46 -3.87 -1.05 2.31
CA LYS A 46 -2.49 -0.89 2.79
C LYS A 46 -1.52 -0.65 1.63
N GLN A 47 -1.64 -1.42 0.54
CA GLN A 47 -0.81 -1.23 -0.65
C GLN A 47 -1.04 0.13 -1.30
N SER A 48 -2.30 0.58 -1.43
CA SER A 48 -2.61 1.91 -1.97
C SER A 48 -2.04 3.03 -1.11
N LEU A 49 -2.17 2.95 0.22
CA LEU A 49 -1.55 3.91 1.14
C LEU A 49 -0.05 3.97 0.97
N ARG A 50 0.61 2.80 0.88
CA ARG A 50 2.05 2.71 0.67
C ARG A 50 2.48 3.35 -0.64
N ILE A 51 1.72 3.18 -1.71
CA ILE A 51 1.97 3.81 -3.01
C ILE A 51 1.79 5.33 -2.91
N GLY A 52 0.69 5.79 -2.28
CA GLY A 52 0.43 7.21 -2.06
C GLY A 52 1.54 7.89 -1.25
N VAL A 53 1.94 7.30 -0.13
CA VAL A 53 3.05 7.78 0.71
C VAL A 53 4.33 7.87 -0.11
N LYS A 54 4.69 6.82 -0.86
CA LYS A 54 5.89 6.83 -1.71
C LYS A 54 5.85 7.90 -2.80
N ARG A 55 4.69 8.14 -3.42
CA ARG A 55 4.51 9.19 -4.43
C ARG A 55 4.59 10.60 -3.82
N ALA A 56 4.22 10.75 -2.55
CA ALA A 56 4.30 12.01 -1.83
C ALA A 56 5.72 12.35 -1.31
N LEU A 57 6.61 11.36 -1.17
CA LEU A 57 7.96 11.60 -0.63
C LEU A 57 8.78 12.65 -1.38
N PRO A 58 8.82 12.68 -2.73
CA PRO A 58 9.59 13.69 -3.47
C PRO A 58 9.11 15.12 -3.19
N CYS A 59 7.80 15.31 -2.98
CA CYS A 59 7.25 16.61 -2.60
C CYS A 59 7.80 17.10 -1.26
N ILE A 60 7.99 16.17 -0.33
CA ILE A 60 8.54 16.48 0.98
C ILE A 60 10.04 16.72 0.87
N SER A 61 10.80 15.85 0.21
CA SER A 61 12.27 15.97 0.08
C SER A 61 12.73 17.28 -0.59
N HIS A 62 11.93 17.82 -1.51
CA HIS A 62 12.25 19.04 -2.26
C HIS A 62 11.48 20.28 -1.81
N TRP A 63 10.79 20.25 -0.65
CA TRP A 63 9.93 21.36 -0.20
C TRP A 63 10.65 22.72 -0.14
N LYS A 64 11.93 22.73 0.25
CA LYS A 64 12.75 23.94 0.42
C LYS A 64 13.44 24.42 -0.87
N ASP A 65 13.32 23.69 -1.96
CA ASP A 65 14.00 24.04 -3.20
C ASP A 65 13.27 25.19 -3.94
N VAL A 66 13.76 26.41 -3.75
CA VAL A 66 13.20 27.64 -4.33
C VAL A 66 13.25 27.62 -5.87
N THR A 67 14.19 26.87 -6.45
CA THR A 67 14.37 26.71 -7.90
C THR A 67 13.31 25.81 -8.54
N TYR A 68 12.72 24.88 -7.77
CA TYR A 68 11.69 23.94 -8.24
C TYR A 68 10.24 24.40 -8.00
N ARG A 69 10.03 25.63 -7.52
CA ARG A 69 8.70 26.23 -7.26
C ARG A 69 7.71 26.19 -8.44
N ARG A 70 8.14 25.86 -9.65
CA ARG A 70 7.30 25.89 -10.85
C ARG A 70 6.68 24.56 -11.28
N GLU A 71 7.07 23.40 -10.74
CA GLU A 71 6.68 22.13 -11.38
C GLU A 71 6.03 21.09 -10.46
N TYR A 72 6.15 21.19 -9.13
CA TYR A 72 5.49 20.26 -8.22
C TYR A 72 4.39 20.96 -7.42
N ASP A 73 3.14 20.66 -7.77
CA ASP A 73 1.95 21.05 -7.01
C ASP A 73 1.85 20.20 -5.72
N CYS A 74 2.69 20.57 -4.76
CA CYS A 74 2.79 19.93 -3.45
C CYS A 74 1.89 20.61 -2.41
N GLU A 75 0.98 21.52 -2.80
CA GLU A 75 0.12 22.25 -1.85
C GLU A 75 -0.75 21.31 -1.01
N ASN A 76 -0.93 20.05 -1.43
CA ASN A 76 -1.77 19.13 -0.69
C ASN A 76 -1.29 17.67 -0.78
N ILE A 77 -0.25 17.31 -0.02
CA ILE A 77 0.23 15.91 0.12
C ILE A 77 -0.93 14.95 0.45
N ALA A 78 -1.89 15.41 1.27
CA ALA A 78 -3.05 14.62 1.63
C ALA A 78 -3.96 14.30 0.43
N THR A 79 -4.08 15.19 -0.56
CA THR A 79 -4.92 14.91 -1.74
C THR A 79 -4.29 13.87 -2.66
N HIS A 80 -2.97 13.85 -2.80
CA HIS A 80 -2.27 12.82 -3.58
C HIS A 80 -2.47 11.43 -2.98
N ILE A 81 -2.36 11.31 -1.65
CA ILE A 81 -2.61 10.04 -0.94
C ILE A 81 -4.10 9.68 -1.02
N ALA A 82 -5.00 10.66 -0.87
CA ALA A 82 -6.43 10.44 -0.99
C ALA A 82 -6.86 10.02 -2.40
N ASP A 83 -6.24 10.57 -3.45
CA ASP A 83 -6.50 10.21 -4.84
C ASP A 83 -6.09 8.76 -5.12
N GLU A 84 -4.89 8.34 -4.70
CA GLU A 84 -4.46 6.93 -4.79
C GLU A 84 -5.40 5.98 -4.05
N LEU A 85 -5.90 6.40 -2.89
CA LEU A 85 -6.85 5.60 -2.12
C LEU A 85 -8.22 5.56 -2.82
N SER A 86 -8.68 6.66 -3.42
CA SER A 86 -9.96 6.75 -4.12
C SER A 86 -10.01 5.90 -5.39
N ARG A 87 -8.86 5.66 -6.01
CA ARG A 87 -8.72 4.76 -7.18
C ARG A 87 -8.78 3.29 -6.80
N ASN A 88 -8.73 2.96 -5.51
CA ASN A 88 -8.81 1.59 -5.04
C ASN A 88 -10.28 1.13 -4.96
N PRO A 89 -10.72 0.12 -5.76
CA PRO A 89 -12.11 -0.35 -5.75
C PRO A 89 -12.53 -1.01 -4.43
N PHE A 90 -11.57 -1.39 -3.58
CA PHE A 90 -11.80 -1.98 -2.26
C PHE A 90 -11.85 -0.93 -1.13
N ALA A 91 -11.66 0.35 -1.45
CA ALA A 91 -11.67 1.46 -0.51
C ALA A 91 -12.80 2.47 -0.83
N PRO A 92 -14.09 2.12 -0.60
CA PRO A 92 -15.17 3.09 -0.72
C PRO A 92 -14.88 4.33 0.13
N GLN A 93 -15.10 5.53 -0.42
CA GLN A 93 -14.77 6.78 0.27
C GLN A 93 -15.47 6.91 1.64
N ASP A 94 -16.69 6.41 1.76
CA ASP A 94 -17.47 6.48 3.01
C ASP A 94 -16.92 5.55 4.13
N ASP A 95 -16.09 4.58 3.76
CA ASP A 95 -15.56 3.56 4.65
C ASP A 95 -14.14 3.85 5.14
N VAL A 96 -13.44 4.83 4.56
CA VAL A 96 -12.04 5.11 4.89
C VAL A 96 -11.87 6.57 5.30
N ARG A 97 -11.41 6.78 6.54
CA ARG A 97 -10.99 8.10 7.02
C ARG A 97 -9.47 8.19 6.99
N LEU A 98 -8.94 9.07 6.14
CA LEU A 98 -7.51 9.30 6.01
C LEU A 98 -7.07 10.45 6.92
N ILE A 99 -5.98 10.23 7.66
CA ILE A 99 -5.28 11.22 8.49
C ILE A 99 -3.83 11.19 8.04
N VAL A 100 -3.34 12.31 7.54
CA VAL A 100 -1.94 12.46 7.10
C VAL A 100 -1.23 13.40 8.05
N THR A 101 -0.08 12.98 8.54
CA THR A 101 0.77 13.76 9.45
C THR A 101 2.19 13.74 8.95
N VAL A 102 2.85 14.88 9.04
CA VAL A 102 4.27 15.06 8.70
C VAL A 102 4.98 15.45 9.98
N ASP A 103 6.09 14.79 10.29
CA ASP A 103 6.91 15.07 11.46
C ASP A 103 8.32 15.50 11.01
N PRO A 104 8.76 16.73 11.32
CA PRO A 104 8.02 17.76 12.06
C PRO A 104 6.90 18.43 11.25
N ALA A 105 5.86 18.89 11.96
CA ALA A 105 4.63 19.44 11.36
C ALA A 105 4.88 20.74 10.57
N ASN A 106 5.77 21.58 11.09
CA ASN A 106 6.30 22.70 10.35
C ASN A 106 7.51 22.17 9.60
N LEU A 107 7.42 22.04 8.28
CA LEU A 107 8.52 21.63 7.37
C LEU A 107 9.71 22.64 7.37
N ASP A 108 9.88 23.40 8.44
CA ASP A 108 11.01 24.28 8.72
C ASP A 108 12.16 23.48 9.34
N VAL A 109 12.66 22.54 8.53
CA VAL A 109 13.74 21.64 8.88
C VAL A 109 15.03 22.03 8.18
N GLU A 110 16.15 21.71 8.82
CA GLU A 110 17.47 21.90 8.21
C GLU A 110 17.72 20.86 7.10
N TYR A 111 18.60 21.21 6.16
CA TYR A 111 19.03 20.27 5.14
C TYR A 111 19.70 19.05 5.78
N GLY A 112 19.45 17.86 5.24
CA GLY A 112 19.93 16.60 5.79
C GLY A 112 19.15 16.09 7.01
N GLN A 113 18.20 16.86 7.54
CA GLN A 113 17.33 16.38 8.62
C GLN A 113 16.34 15.34 8.08
N LEU A 114 16.07 14.33 8.91
CA LEU A 114 15.09 13.29 8.61
C LEU A 114 13.68 13.82 8.86
N VAL A 115 12.80 13.61 7.88
CA VAL A 115 11.38 13.94 7.93
C VAL A 115 10.57 12.67 7.72
N ARG A 116 9.57 12.48 8.59
CA ARG A 116 8.69 11.30 8.55
C ARG A 116 7.31 11.70 8.06
N LEU A 117 6.86 11.06 6.99
CA LEU A 117 5.49 11.11 6.53
C LEU A 117 4.74 9.90 7.10
N THR A 118 3.65 10.15 7.82
CA THR A 118 2.77 9.11 8.37
C THR A 118 1.36 9.28 7.81
N ALA A 119 0.87 8.24 7.14
CA ALA A 119 -0.52 8.16 6.67
C ALA A 119 -1.27 7.08 7.45
N VAL A 120 -2.32 7.49 8.15
CA VAL A 120 -3.19 6.62 8.93
C VAL A 120 -4.57 6.58 8.27
N ALA A 121 -5.04 5.38 7.97
CA ALA A 121 -6.39 5.15 7.47
C ALA A 121 -7.21 4.38 8.50
N GLU A 122 -8.33 4.94 8.93
CA GLU A 122 -9.35 4.23 9.70
C GLU A 122 -10.33 3.59 8.72
N VAL A 123 -10.33 2.25 8.64
CA VAL A 123 -11.14 1.48 7.71
C VAL A 123 -12.29 0.81 8.46
N LYS A 124 -13.54 1.04 8.03
CA LYS A 124 -14.72 0.35 8.56
C LYS A 124 -14.80 -1.07 7.99
N LEU A 125 -14.84 -2.09 8.85
CA LEU A 125 -15.04 -3.48 8.45
C LEU A 125 -16.50 -3.71 8.01
N GLY A 126 -16.72 -4.49 6.95
CA GLY A 126 -18.04 -4.55 6.30
C GLY A 126 -18.57 -5.93 5.91
N PHE A 127 -17.70 -6.87 5.53
CA PHE A 127 -18.11 -8.19 5.05
C PHE A 127 -18.51 -9.14 6.19
N ILE A 128 -17.78 -9.10 7.31
CA ILE A 128 -18.06 -9.97 8.48
C ILE A 128 -18.96 -9.25 9.49
N TYR A 129 -18.89 -7.92 9.57
CA TYR A 129 -19.55 -7.10 10.58
C TYR A 129 -20.57 -6.15 9.95
N PHE A 130 -21.77 -6.66 9.68
CA PHE A 130 -22.86 -5.87 9.07
C PHE A 130 -23.70 -5.07 10.08
N PHE A 131 -23.32 -5.07 11.36
CA PHE A 131 -24.07 -4.40 12.43
C PHE A 131 -23.81 -2.88 12.48
N PRO A 132 -24.80 -2.08 12.92
CA PRO A 132 -24.60 -0.66 13.21
C PRO A 132 -23.52 -0.50 14.31
N GLY A 133 -22.60 0.45 14.12
CA GLY A 133 -21.41 0.59 14.97
C GLY A 133 -20.22 -0.28 14.53
N ARG A 134 -20.07 -0.50 13.22
CA ARG A 134 -19.00 -1.28 12.59
C ARG A 134 -17.65 -1.06 13.25
N SER A 135 -16.96 -2.14 13.57
CA SER A 135 -15.58 -2.09 14.06
C SER A 135 -14.69 -1.42 13.00
N THR A 136 -13.84 -0.51 13.46
CA THR A 136 -12.83 0.15 12.63
C THR A 136 -11.47 -0.46 12.87
N VAL A 137 -10.69 -0.66 11.81
CA VAL A 137 -9.29 -1.06 11.88
C VAL A 137 -8.44 0.11 11.41
N THR A 138 -7.43 0.46 12.19
CA THR A 138 -6.46 1.50 11.85
C THR A 138 -5.28 0.87 11.12
N ILE A 139 -5.04 1.32 9.89
CA ILE A 139 -3.85 0.96 9.10
C ILE A 139 -2.94 2.18 9.07
N ALA A 140 -1.69 2.02 9.47
CA ALA A 140 -0.69 3.08 9.39
C ALA A 140 0.44 2.67 8.44
N GLU A 141 0.82 3.58 7.56
CA GLU A 141 2.01 3.48 6.73
C GLU A 141 2.90 4.70 7.01
N TYR A 142 4.20 4.48 7.04
CA TYR A 142 5.20 5.50 7.29
C TYR A 142 6.31 5.42 6.25
N ALA A 143 6.88 6.58 5.94
CA ALA A 143 8.10 6.66 5.17
C ALA A 143 8.97 7.79 5.70
N ASP A 144 10.26 7.49 5.76
CA ASP A 144 11.29 8.43 6.18
C ASP A 144 12.03 8.91 4.93
N THR A 145 12.25 10.22 4.85
CA THR A 145 13.07 10.85 3.82
C THR A 145 13.96 11.91 4.46
N PHE A 146 14.99 12.34 3.74
CA PHE A 146 15.82 13.45 4.16
C PHE A 146 15.39 14.71 3.40
N MET A 147 15.55 15.88 4.02
CA MET A 147 15.48 17.13 3.27
C MET A 147 16.72 17.26 2.41
N ASP A 148 16.52 17.16 1.11
CA ASP A 148 17.63 17.34 0.19
C ASP A 148 17.97 18.83 0.12
N ALA A 149 19.27 19.12 0.13
CA ALA A 149 19.72 20.44 -0.22
C ALA A 149 19.53 20.59 -1.72
N SER A 150 19.00 21.73 -2.16
CA SER A 150 19.00 22.07 -3.58
C SER A 150 20.39 21.77 -4.17
N PRO A 151 20.50 21.31 -5.42
CA PRO A 151 21.79 21.27 -6.10
C PRO A 151 22.48 22.64 -6.14
N ALA A 152 21.83 23.75 -5.79
CA ALA A 152 22.49 25.04 -5.58
C ALA A 152 23.31 25.15 -4.27
N PHE A 153 23.10 24.25 -3.29
CA PHE A 153 23.92 24.22 -2.06
C PHE A 153 25.24 23.48 -2.26
N LEU A 154 25.23 22.50 -3.17
CA LEU A 154 26.43 22.15 -3.92
C LEU A 154 26.52 23.16 -5.06
N ASP A 155 26.88 24.39 -4.74
CA ASP A 155 27.49 25.27 -5.73
C ASP A 155 28.76 24.51 -6.16
N PHE A 156 28.60 23.58 -7.10
CA PHE A 156 29.63 23.05 -7.95
C PHE A 156 30.03 24.29 -8.72
N ASP A 157 30.82 25.14 -8.08
CA ASP A 157 31.64 26.09 -8.77
C ASP A 157 32.32 25.25 -9.85
N PRO A 158 31.98 25.42 -11.13
CA PRO A 158 32.58 24.63 -12.19
C PRO A 158 34.11 24.81 -12.22
N ASN A 159 34.63 25.80 -11.48
CA ASN A 159 36.04 26.04 -11.26
C ASN A 159 36.63 25.31 -10.04
N VAL A 160 35.80 24.85 -9.08
CA VAL A 160 36.23 23.93 -8.02
C VAL A 160 36.36 22.56 -8.66
N ARG A 161 37.57 22.24 -9.12
CA ARG A 161 37.94 20.87 -9.46
C ARG A 161 37.59 20.01 -8.26
N PHE A 162 36.74 19.00 -8.44
CA PHE A 162 36.62 17.88 -7.52
C PHE A 162 38.03 17.53 -7.02
N PRO A 163 38.24 17.25 -5.71
CA PRO A 163 39.56 16.90 -5.21
C PRO A 163 40.13 15.87 -6.17
N LEU A 164 41.14 16.32 -6.92
CA LEU A 164 41.90 15.49 -7.83
C LEU A 164 42.28 14.30 -6.98
N GLU A 165 42.04 13.11 -7.51
CA GLU A 165 42.40 11.83 -6.90
C GLU A 165 43.67 12.02 -6.06
N PRO A 166 43.68 11.57 -4.78
CA PRO A 166 44.83 11.76 -3.91
C PRO A 166 46.08 11.40 -4.71
N GLU A 167 46.95 12.39 -4.94
CA GLU A 167 48.07 12.30 -5.87
C GLU A 167 48.80 10.97 -5.67
N GLY A 168 48.57 9.99 -6.55
CA GLY A 168 49.19 8.67 -6.41
C GLY A 168 48.37 7.44 -6.78
N ILE A 169 47.07 7.55 -7.09
CA ILE A 169 46.34 6.40 -7.66
C ILE A 169 46.54 6.40 -9.18
N THR A 170 47.65 5.84 -9.65
CA THR A 170 47.83 5.55 -11.07
C THR A 170 46.72 4.58 -11.49
N PRO A 171 45.87 4.91 -12.49
CA PRO A 171 44.82 4.00 -12.93
C PRO A 171 45.48 2.70 -13.36
N THR A 172 45.15 1.61 -12.67
CA THR A 172 45.61 0.29 -13.07
C THR A 172 45.00 0.01 -14.44
N PRO A 173 45.78 -0.23 -15.50
CA PRO A 173 45.25 -0.48 -16.82
C PRO A 173 44.30 -1.66 -16.74
N MET A 174 43.05 -1.46 -17.19
CA MET A 174 42.08 -2.55 -17.24
C MET A 174 42.67 -3.68 -18.11
N PRO A 175 42.63 -4.95 -17.64
CA PRO A 175 43.10 -6.07 -18.43
C PRO A 175 42.31 -6.14 -19.73
N GLN A 176 43.04 -6.07 -20.85
CA GLN A 176 42.41 -6.21 -22.16
C GLN A 176 41.76 -7.60 -22.27
N PRO A 177 40.52 -7.70 -22.77
CA PRO A 177 39.87 -8.98 -22.95
C PRO A 177 40.67 -9.84 -23.93
N THR A 178 41.18 -10.98 -23.43
CA THR A 178 41.83 -11.97 -24.27
C THR A 178 40.83 -12.52 -25.30
N PRO A 179 41.19 -12.59 -26.59
CA PRO A 179 40.34 -13.21 -27.60
C PRO A 179 40.11 -14.68 -27.23
N ARG A 180 38.84 -15.12 -27.24
CA ARG A 180 38.51 -16.53 -27.04
C ARG A 180 38.83 -17.31 -28.32
N PRO A 181 39.41 -18.53 -28.20
CA PRO A 181 39.62 -19.43 -29.34
C PRO A 181 38.31 -19.96 -29.93
#